data_AF-X1QF01-F1
#
_entry.id   AF-X1QF01-F1
#
_cell.length_a   1.000
_cell.length_b   1.000
_cell.length_c   1.000
_cell.angle_alpha   90.00
_cell.angle_beta   90.00
_cell.angle_gamma   90.00
#
_symmetry.space_group_name_H-M   'P 1'
#
loop_
_entity.id
_entity.type
_entity.pdbx_description
1 polymer ?
#
loop_
_entity_poly.entity_id
_entity_poly.type
_entity_poly.pdbx_seq_one_letter_code
_entity_poly.pdbx_strand_id
1 'polypeptide(L)'
;MENQDFRLGFALQGSKAFRRAIAERDYYIGKTVKELPLGSLKAIVMENICNIKRNTKKEKRLRKEFRSKFQRWTYPLLFSRINQLCEADGVHFYTVDPAYTSQTCSDCGFVHKLSRNGEIFKCRNCGYTQDADYNASLNILNLGITQQSMVTGSTKVSQMDICPLN
;
A
#
# COMPACT_ATOMS: atom_id res chain seq x y z
N MET A 1 5.11 22.94 -3.19
CA MET A 1 4.15 21.83 -3.31
C MET A 1 3.09 22.04 -2.25
N GLU A 2 1.94 22.58 -2.68
CA GLU A 2 0.92 23.14 -1.79
C GLU A 2 -0.07 22.04 -1.36
N ASN A 3 -0.38 22.02 -0.06
CA ASN A 3 -1.18 21.02 0.65
C ASN A 3 -2.62 20.85 0.11
N GLN A 4 -2.82 20.10 -0.98
CA GLN A 4 -4.17 19.79 -1.49
C GLN A 4 -4.92 18.74 -0.65
N ASP A 5 -4.21 17.93 0.14
CA ASP A 5 -4.84 16.95 1.04
C ASP A 5 -5.62 17.59 2.21
N PHE A 6 -5.43 18.89 2.47
CA PHE A 6 -6.04 19.54 3.63
C PHE A 6 -7.56 19.74 3.51
N ARG A 7 -8.12 19.75 2.29
CA ARG A 7 -9.56 20.05 2.07
C ARG A 7 -10.49 18.86 2.31
N LEU A 8 -10.00 17.63 2.17
CA LEU A 8 -10.81 16.43 2.34
C LEU A 8 -11.25 16.23 3.78
N GLY A 9 -10.51 16.73 4.77
CA GLY A 9 -10.76 16.52 6.20
C GLY A 9 -12.02 17.23 6.74
N PHE A 10 -12.31 18.43 6.23
CA PHE A 10 -13.23 19.38 6.88
C PHE A 10 -14.62 19.51 6.22
N ALA A 11 -14.83 19.00 5.00
CA ALA A 11 -16.12 19.11 4.34
C ALA A 11 -17.16 18.13 4.92
N LEU A 12 -18.39 18.62 5.15
CA LEU A 12 -19.52 17.81 5.57
C LEU A 12 -19.83 16.75 4.50
N GLN A 13 -19.96 15.49 4.91
CA GLN A 13 -20.29 14.38 4.01
C GLN A 13 -21.58 14.67 3.23
N GLY A 14 -21.58 14.42 1.92
CA GLY A 14 -22.71 14.69 1.02
C GLY A 14 -22.80 16.12 0.48
N SER A 15 -22.06 17.08 1.05
CA SER A 15 -22.03 18.46 0.53
C SER A 15 -21.41 18.56 -0.88
N LYS A 16 -21.68 19.66 -1.59
CA LYS A 16 -21.04 19.96 -2.90
C LYS A 16 -19.51 20.03 -2.78
N ALA A 17 -19.01 20.65 -1.71
CA ALA A 17 -17.58 20.72 -1.42
C ALA A 17 -16.97 19.33 -1.18
N PHE A 18 -17.67 18.46 -0.46
CA PHE A 18 -17.24 17.08 -0.23
C PHE A 18 -17.15 16.29 -1.55
N ARG A 19 -18.18 16.34 -2.39
CA ARG A 19 -18.18 15.68 -3.70
C ARG A 19 -17.03 16.18 -4.59
N ARG A 20 -16.77 17.49 -4.60
CA ARG A 20 -15.65 18.08 -5.33
C ARG A 20 -14.30 17.55 -4.82
N ALA A 21 -14.10 17.48 -3.51
CA ALA A 21 -12.85 16.99 -2.93
C ALA A 21 -12.61 15.50 -3.26
N ILE A 22 -13.66 14.68 -3.25
CA ILE A 22 -13.57 13.27 -3.68
C ILE A 22 -13.21 13.16 -5.16
N ALA A 23 -13.84 13.95 -6.03
CA ALA A 23 -13.52 13.96 -7.46
C ALA A 23 -12.08 14.44 -7.73
N GLU A 24 -11.62 15.48 -7.02
CA GLU A 24 -10.25 15.99 -7.11
C GLU A 24 -9.23 14.92 -6.69
N ARG A 25 -9.47 14.24 -5.56
CA ARG A 25 -8.66 13.11 -5.10
C ARG A 25 -8.58 12.00 -6.14
N ASP A 26 -9.71 11.58 -6.69
CA ASP A 26 -9.77 10.48 -7.67
C ASP A 26 -9.08 10.86 -8.98
N TYR A 27 -9.16 12.14 -9.37
CA TYR A 27 -8.40 12.70 -10.48
C TYR A 27 -6.88 12.60 -10.25
N TYR A 28 -6.39 12.99 -9.07
CA TYR A 28 -4.96 12.89 -8.75
C TYR A 28 -4.48 11.44 -8.71
N ILE A 29 -5.26 10.52 -8.14
CA ILE A 29 -4.95 9.08 -8.18
C ILE A 29 -4.82 8.62 -9.63
N GLY A 30 -5.81 8.93 -10.48
CA GLY A 30 -5.78 8.55 -11.88
C GLY A 30 -4.61 9.16 -12.65
N LYS A 31 -4.23 10.41 -12.34
CA LYS A 31 -3.08 11.08 -12.94
C LYS A 31 -1.77 10.39 -12.53
N THR A 32 -1.52 10.20 -11.24
CA THR A 32 -0.28 9.61 -10.72
C THR A 32 -0.11 8.17 -11.19
N VAL A 33 -1.17 7.38 -11.24
CA VAL A 33 -1.11 5.97 -11.70
C VAL A 33 -0.69 5.89 -13.18
N LYS A 34 -1.08 6.85 -14.01
CA LYS A 34 -0.65 6.94 -15.43
C LYS A 34 0.81 7.36 -15.62
N GLU A 35 1.42 7.99 -14.62
CA GLU A 35 2.82 8.40 -14.67
C GLU A 35 3.78 7.24 -14.31
N LEU A 36 3.25 6.07 -13.93
CA LEU A 36 4.06 4.90 -13.61
C LEU A 36 4.73 4.33 -14.88
N PRO A 37 6.03 3.98 -14.84
CA PRO A 37 6.78 3.50 -16.00
C PRO A 37 6.54 2.01 -16.29
N LEU A 38 5.27 1.63 -16.50
CA LEU A 38 4.84 0.23 -16.61
C LEU A 38 5.45 -0.52 -17.79
N GLY A 39 5.67 0.14 -18.93
CA GLY A 39 6.20 -0.49 -20.15
C GLY A 39 7.59 -1.12 -20.02
N SER A 40 8.31 -0.87 -18.92
CA SER A 40 9.62 -1.47 -18.62
C SER A 40 9.58 -2.56 -17.55
N LEU A 41 8.44 -2.74 -16.88
CA LEU A 41 8.33 -3.58 -15.71
C LEU A 41 7.71 -4.93 -16.08
N LYS A 42 8.19 -6.00 -15.45
CA LYS A 42 7.59 -7.34 -15.59
C LYS A 42 6.50 -7.57 -14.53
N ALA A 43 6.68 -6.99 -13.35
CA ALA A 43 5.78 -7.15 -12.24
C ALA A 43 5.77 -5.93 -11.33
N ILE A 44 4.63 -5.70 -10.68
CA ILE A 44 4.43 -4.79 -9.56
C ILE A 44 3.92 -5.62 -8.38
N VAL A 45 4.58 -5.45 -7.23
CA VAL A 45 4.19 -6.08 -5.97
C VAL A 45 3.82 -4.98 -4.98
N MET A 46 2.69 -5.13 -4.31
CA MET A 46 2.25 -4.20 -3.28
C MET A 46 1.81 -4.94 -2.01
N GLU A 47 1.89 -4.28 -0.86
CA GLU A 47 1.30 -4.82 0.36
C GLU A 47 -0.22 -4.82 0.29
N ASN A 48 -0.86 -5.89 0.75
CA ASN A 48 -2.29 -5.99 0.97
C ASN A 48 -2.68 -5.39 2.33
N ILE A 49 -2.78 -4.07 2.39
CA ILE A 49 -3.21 -3.37 3.60
C ILE A 49 -4.74 -3.36 3.79
N CYS A 50 -5.42 -4.39 3.26
CA CYS A 50 -6.80 -4.67 3.62
C CYS A 50 -6.89 -4.83 5.15
N ASN A 51 -8.02 -4.45 5.73
CA ASN A 51 -8.28 -4.51 7.19
C ASN A 51 -7.67 -3.45 8.10
N ILE A 52 -6.95 -2.42 7.63
CA ILE A 52 -6.53 -1.33 8.55
C ILE A 52 -7.73 -0.63 9.22
N LYS A 53 -8.92 -0.66 8.60
CA LYS A 53 -10.16 -0.12 9.18
C LYS A 53 -10.77 -1.03 10.25
N ARG A 54 -10.42 -2.33 10.28
CA ARG A 54 -11.02 -3.36 11.15
C ARG A 54 -10.69 -3.08 12.62
N ASN A 55 -11.68 -3.26 13.50
CA ASN A 55 -11.58 -3.08 14.96
C ASN A 55 -11.03 -1.74 15.48
N THR A 56 -10.79 -0.74 14.63
CA THR A 56 -10.23 0.58 15.03
C THR A 56 -11.05 1.29 16.11
N LYS A 57 -12.37 1.07 16.16
CA LYS A 57 -13.26 1.56 17.22
C LYS A 57 -13.17 0.72 18.51
N LYS A 58 -13.11 -0.61 18.38
CA LYS A 58 -13.11 -1.57 19.50
C LYS A 58 -11.78 -1.54 20.27
N GLU A 59 -10.67 -1.49 19.54
CA GLU A 59 -9.31 -1.52 20.09
C GLU A 59 -8.77 -0.13 20.45
N LYS A 60 -9.57 0.94 20.26
CA LYS A 60 -9.18 2.37 20.43
C LYS A 60 -7.84 2.75 19.77
N ARG A 61 -7.38 1.97 18.78
CA ARG A 61 -6.07 2.11 18.12
C ARG A 61 -5.87 3.45 17.43
N LEU A 62 -6.96 4.09 16.99
CA LEU A 62 -6.92 5.36 16.28
C LEU A 62 -7.79 6.40 17.01
N ARG A 63 -7.32 7.64 17.11
CA ARG A 63 -8.10 8.79 17.62
C ARG A 63 -9.32 9.05 16.74
N LYS A 64 -10.40 9.65 17.28
CA LYS A 64 -11.66 9.93 16.55
C LYS A 64 -11.43 10.71 15.26
N GLU A 65 -10.58 11.73 15.32
CA GLU A 65 -10.18 12.58 14.19
C GLU A 65 -9.39 11.81 13.13
N PHE A 66 -8.57 10.85 13.55
CA PHE A 66 -7.80 10.01 12.63
C PHE A 66 -8.70 8.96 11.95
N ARG A 67 -9.70 8.44 12.67
CA ARG A 67 -10.68 7.47 12.12
C ARG A 67 -11.50 8.06 10.98
N SER A 68 -11.94 9.33 11.08
CA SER A 68 -12.70 9.97 10.01
C SER A 68 -11.86 10.20 8.74
N LYS A 69 -10.56 10.46 8.89
CA LYS A 69 -9.61 10.51 7.77
C LYS A 69 -9.41 9.13 7.14
N PHE A 70 -9.19 8.09 7.94
CA PHE A 70 -9.03 6.70 7.47
C PHE A 70 -10.27 6.12 6.80
N GLN A 71 -11.48 6.55 7.19
CA GLN A 71 -12.71 6.13 6.49
C GLN A 71 -12.63 6.45 4.99
N ARG A 72 -12.00 7.57 4.64
CA ARG A 72 -11.88 8.11 3.27
C ARG A 72 -10.68 7.55 2.50
N TRP A 73 -9.95 6.61 3.08
CA TRP A 73 -8.78 6.02 2.45
C TRP A 73 -9.14 5.27 1.17
N THR A 74 -8.44 5.63 0.09
CA THR A 74 -8.62 5.24 -1.31
C THR A 74 -7.85 4.02 -1.75
N TYR A 75 -7.21 3.32 -0.82
CA TYR A 75 -6.37 2.18 -1.16
C TYR A 75 -7.03 1.16 -2.13
N PRO A 76 -8.32 0.78 -1.98
CA PRO A 76 -8.99 -0.08 -2.96
C PRO A 76 -9.08 0.52 -4.37
N LEU A 77 -9.36 1.83 -4.48
CA LEU A 77 -9.41 2.54 -5.76
C LEU A 77 -8.02 2.59 -6.41
N LEU A 78 -6.98 2.92 -5.63
CA LEU A 78 -5.60 2.93 -6.11
C LEU A 78 -5.20 1.57 -6.68
N PHE A 79 -5.50 0.49 -5.93
CA PHE A 79 -5.21 -0.88 -6.34
C PHE A 79 -5.94 -1.26 -7.62
N SER A 80 -7.23 -0.96 -7.70
CA SER A 80 -8.02 -1.22 -8.89
C SER A 80 -7.47 -0.50 -10.12
N ARG A 81 -7.03 0.77 -9.99
CA ARG A 81 -6.44 1.52 -11.09
C ARG A 81 -5.09 0.97 -11.53
N ILE A 82 -4.22 0.61 -10.59
CA ILE A 82 -2.92 0.01 -10.91
C ILE A 82 -3.11 -1.34 -11.58
N ASN A 83 -3.98 -2.21 -11.04
CA ASN A 83 -4.27 -3.51 -11.63
C ASN A 83 -4.79 -3.39 -13.06
N GLN A 84 -5.70 -2.45 -13.34
CA GLN A 84 -6.20 -2.18 -14.69
C GLN A 84 -5.08 -1.77 -15.67
N LEU A 85 -4.15 -0.92 -15.24
CA LEU A 85 -3.03 -0.55 -16.10
C LEU A 85 -2.05 -1.70 -16.31
N CYS A 86 -1.77 -2.48 -15.26
CA CYS A 86 -0.93 -3.67 -15.35
C CYS A 86 -1.53 -4.70 -16.34
N GLU A 87 -2.84 -4.94 -16.28
CA GLU A 87 -3.56 -5.81 -17.22
C GLU A 87 -3.45 -5.32 -18.66
N ALA A 88 -3.54 -4.01 -18.89
CA ALA A 88 -3.43 -3.42 -20.23
C ALA A 88 -2.00 -3.54 -20.81
N ASP A 89 -0.98 -3.38 -19.97
CA ASP A 89 0.43 -3.37 -20.38
C ASP A 89 1.10 -4.75 -20.28
N GLY A 90 0.38 -5.79 -19.88
CA GLY A 90 0.92 -7.15 -19.72
C GLY A 90 1.88 -7.30 -18.54
N VAL A 91 1.75 -6.43 -17.53
CA VAL A 91 2.57 -6.44 -16.31
C VAL A 91 1.86 -7.28 -15.24
N HIS A 92 2.59 -8.14 -14.53
CA HIS A 92 1.99 -8.89 -13.42
C HIS A 92 1.74 -7.98 -12.22
N PHE A 93 0.56 -8.10 -11.61
CA PHE A 93 0.24 -7.42 -10.35
C PHE A 93 0.13 -8.46 -9.23
N TYR A 94 0.79 -8.22 -8.10
CA TYR A 94 0.75 -9.10 -6.94
C TYR A 94 0.51 -8.33 -5.65
N THR A 95 -0.11 -9.01 -4.70
CA THR A 95 -0.30 -8.47 -3.34
C THR A 95 0.30 -9.43 -2.31
N VAL A 96 0.93 -8.89 -1.28
CA VAL A 96 1.57 -9.66 -0.21
C VAL A 96 1.04 -9.25 1.16
N ASP A 97 1.14 -10.12 2.17
CA ASP A 97 0.78 -9.75 3.54
C ASP A 97 1.71 -8.62 4.05
N PRO A 98 1.19 -7.48 4.54
CA PRO A 98 1.99 -6.39 5.12
C PRO A 98 2.67 -6.76 6.45
N ALA A 99 2.39 -7.93 7.03
CA ALA A 99 2.95 -8.31 8.32
C ALA A 99 4.49 -8.32 8.30
N TYR A 100 5.08 -7.55 9.22
CA TYR A 100 6.52 -7.49 9.50
C TYR A 100 7.44 -6.99 8.37
N THR A 101 6.92 -6.64 7.20
CA THR A 101 7.68 -6.11 6.04
C THR A 101 8.54 -4.88 6.39
N SER A 102 8.03 -4.01 7.26
CA SER A 102 8.73 -2.80 7.71
C SER A 102 9.68 -3.00 8.88
N GLN A 103 9.70 -4.19 9.50
CA GLN A 103 10.54 -4.53 10.65
C GLN A 103 11.61 -5.59 10.31
N THR A 104 11.49 -6.21 9.15
CA THR A 104 12.41 -7.20 8.61
C THR A 104 13.58 -6.50 7.94
N CYS A 105 14.80 -6.98 8.17
CA CYS A 105 15.97 -6.50 7.46
C CYS A 105 16.04 -7.13 6.07
N SER A 106 16.09 -6.32 5.01
CA SER A 106 16.18 -6.82 3.64
C SER A 106 17.52 -7.49 3.30
N ASP A 107 18.54 -7.27 4.13
CA ASP A 107 19.89 -7.81 3.95
C ASP A 107 20.07 -9.18 4.64
N CYS A 108 19.67 -9.31 5.91
CA CYS A 108 19.87 -10.55 6.68
C CYS A 108 18.59 -11.27 7.14
N GLY A 109 17.40 -10.73 6.83
CA GLY A 109 16.11 -11.32 7.21
C GLY A 109 15.72 -11.19 8.68
N PHE A 110 16.56 -10.60 9.55
CA PHE A 110 16.25 -10.44 10.97
C PHE A 110 15.06 -9.50 11.19
N VAL A 111 14.09 -9.93 12.00
CA VAL A 111 12.88 -9.17 12.32
C VAL A 111 12.99 -8.60 13.73
N HIS A 112 12.91 -7.27 13.86
CA HIS A 112 12.91 -6.65 15.18
C HIS A 112 12.18 -5.30 15.19
N LYS A 113 11.29 -5.11 16.18
CA LYS A 113 10.44 -3.92 16.29
C LYS A 113 11.21 -2.62 16.37
N LEU A 114 12.36 -2.61 17.05
CA LEU A 114 13.23 -1.43 17.19
C LEU A 114 14.18 -1.24 16.00
N SER A 115 14.07 -2.04 14.94
CA SER A 115 14.84 -1.83 13.71
C SER A 115 14.30 -0.64 12.90
N ARG A 116 13.01 -0.33 12.99
CA ARG A 116 12.44 0.89 12.38
C ARG A 116 12.29 1.98 13.43
N ASN A 117 12.81 3.17 13.14
CA ASN A 117 12.60 4.39 13.91
C ASN A 117 12.24 5.55 12.98
N GLY A 118 10.94 5.80 12.81
CA GLY A 118 10.44 6.79 11.87
C GLY A 118 10.75 6.41 10.42
N GLU A 119 11.50 7.29 9.75
CA GLU A 119 11.96 7.16 8.36
C GLU A 119 13.25 6.36 8.22
N ILE A 120 13.93 6.04 9.34
CA ILE A 120 15.21 5.32 9.32
C ILE A 120 15.01 3.87 9.76
N PHE A 121 15.59 2.95 9.01
CA PHE A 121 15.75 1.55 9.39
C PHE A 121 17.21 1.26 9.76
N LYS A 122 17.43 0.64 10.93
CA LYS A 122 18.72 0.12 11.39
C LYS A 122 18.55 -1.28 11.97
N CYS A 123 19.07 -2.27 11.25
CA CYS A 123 19.04 -3.67 11.68
C CYS A 123 19.81 -3.85 12.99
N ARG A 124 19.18 -4.52 13.96
CA ARG A 124 19.79 -4.83 15.27
C ARG A 124 20.70 -6.07 15.26
N ASN A 125 20.72 -6.80 14.16
CA ASN A 125 21.56 -8.00 13.99
C ASN A 125 22.82 -7.70 13.16
N CYS A 126 22.66 -7.31 11.89
CA CYS A 126 23.81 -7.08 10.99
C CYS A 126 24.27 -5.62 10.88
N GLY A 127 23.55 -4.67 11.49
CA GLY A 127 23.90 -3.24 11.43
C GLY A 127 23.49 -2.50 10.14
N TYR A 128 22.92 -3.20 9.15
CA TYR A 128 22.38 -2.60 7.92
C TYR A 128 21.49 -1.40 8.22
N THR A 129 21.75 -0.27 7.54
CA THR A 129 21.04 0.99 7.76
C THR A 129 20.61 1.60 6.43
N GLN A 130 19.34 1.99 6.33
CA GLN A 130 18.76 2.56 5.11
C GLN A 130 17.46 3.32 5.43
N ASP A 131 16.92 4.05 4.45
CA ASP A 131 15.53 4.50 4.47
C ASP A 131 14.56 3.33 4.74
N ALA A 132 13.62 3.56 5.64
CA ALA A 132 12.70 2.53 6.11
C ALA A 132 11.71 2.05 5.05
N ASP A 133 11.24 2.96 4.19
CA ASP A 133 10.30 2.62 3.14
C ASP A 133 11.03 1.94 1.97
N TYR A 134 12.28 2.31 1.69
CA TYR A 134 13.13 1.57 0.76
C TYR A 134 13.39 0.14 1.24
N ASN A 135 13.82 -0.07 2.49
CA ASN A 135 13.99 -1.42 3.06
C ASN A 135 12.68 -2.23 3.00
N ALA A 136 11.54 -1.60 3.32
CA ALA A 136 10.24 -2.26 3.21
C ALA A 136 9.92 -2.65 1.75
N SER A 137 10.19 -1.79 0.77
CA SER A 137 9.94 -2.09 -0.65
C SER A 137 10.74 -3.31 -1.16
N LEU A 138 11.99 -3.47 -0.70
CA LEU A 138 12.79 -4.67 -0.98
C LEU A 138 12.16 -5.93 -0.37
N ASN A 139 11.70 -5.86 0.88
CA ASN A 139 11.03 -6.99 1.52
C ASN A 139 9.73 -7.39 0.80
N ILE A 140 8.93 -6.40 0.39
CA ILE A 140 7.68 -6.60 -0.36
C ILE A 140 7.99 -7.31 -1.69
N LEU A 141 8.99 -6.83 -2.42
CA LEU A 141 9.44 -7.44 -3.67
C LEU A 141 9.88 -8.90 -3.46
N ASN A 142 10.74 -9.15 -2.46
CA ASN A 142 11.24 -10.48 -2.13
C ASN A 142 10.11 -11.46 -1.77
N LEU A 143 9.11 -11.00 -1.03
CA LEU A 143 7.92 -11.80 -0.70
C LEU A 143 7.11 -12.14 -1.95
N GLY A 144 6.88 -11.17 -2.84
CA GLY A 144 6.13 -11.38 -4.08
C GLY A 144 6.81 -12.40 -5.00
N ILE A 145 8.13 -12.30 -5.17
CA ILE A 145 8.92 -13.24 -5.97
C ILE A 145 8.89 -14.65 -5.35
N THR A 146 9.02 -14.74 -4.03
CA THR A 146 8.99 -16.02 -3.30
C THR A 146 7.64 -16.72 -3.45
N GLN A 147 6.54 -15.98 -3.32
CA GLN A 147 5.18 -16.50 -3.52
C GLN A 147 4.97 -17.03 -4.95
N GLN A 148 5.44 -16.30 -5.96
CA GLN A 148 5.35 -16.76 -7.36
C GLN A 148 6.14 -18.05 -7.61
N SER A 149 7.33 -18.17 -7.02
CA SER A 149 8.19 -19.34 -7.14
C SER A 149 7.56 -20.60 -6.49
N MET A 150 6.71 -20.42 -5.48
CA MET A 150 5.96 -21.52 -4.85
C MET A 150 4.74 -21.96 -5.69
N VAL A 151 4.11 -21.04 -6.43
CA VAL A 151 2.89 -21.31 -7.21
C VAL A 151 3.18 -21.94 -8.58
N THR A 152 4.39 -21.76 -9.13
CA THR A 152 4.79 -22.36 -10.42
C THR A 152 4.90 -23.89 -10.39
N GLY A 153 4.79 -24.52 -9.21
CA GLY A 153 4.66 -25.98 -9.04
C GLY A 153 3.22 -26.51 -8.96
N SER A 154 2.18 -25.66 -8.87
CA SER A 154 0.79 -26.11 -8.80
C SER A 154 -0.22 -25.01 -9.18
N THR A 155 -0.93 -25.28 -10.26
CA THR A 155 -2.20 -24.72 -10.76
C THR A 155 -2.94 -23.61 -9.97
N LYS A 156 -3.37 -22.60 -10.75
CA LYS A 156 -4.34 -21.52 -10.48
C LYS A 156 -3.86 -20.41 -9.54
N VAL A 157 -3.46 -19.29 -10.14
CA VAL A 157 -3.44 -17.96 -9.51
C VAL A 157 -4.85 -17.70 -8.98
N SER A 158 -5.05 -17.92 -7.68
CA SER A 158 -6.30 -17.65 -7.01
C SER A 158 -6.63 -16.16 -7.16
N GLN A 159 -7.86 -15.92 -7.60
CA GLN A 159 -8.52 -14.63 -7.64
C GLN A 159 -8.07 -13.72 -6.47
N MET A 160 -7.48 -12.59 -6.84
CA MET A 160 -6.89 -11.64 -5.90
C MET A 160 -7.90 -11.21 -4.84
N ASP A 161 -7.54 -11.37 -3.56
CA ASP A 161 -8.21 -10.72 -2.43
C ASP A 161 -7.91 -9.21 -2.41
N ILE A 162 -8.18 -8.51 -3.52
CA ILE A 162 -8.22 -7.06 -3.53
C ILE A 162 -9.42 -6.66 -2.68
N CYS A 163 -9.19 -5.82 -1.68
CA CYS A 163 -10.24 -5.32 -0.81
C CYS A 163 -11.38 -4.76 -1.70
N PRO A 164 -12.62 -5.25 -1.55
CA PRO A 164 -13.71 -4.87 -2.45
C PRO A 164 -13.89 -3.35 -2.45
N LEU A 165 -14.18 -2.80 -3.63
CA LEU A 165 -14.64 -1.42 -3.77
C LEU A 165 -15.99 -1.32 -3.06
N ASN A 166 -15.98 -0.85 -1.81
CA ASN A 166 -17.19 -0.41 -1.11
C ASN A 166 -17.57 1.00 -1.52
#